data_AF-A0A1Q2YEU8-F1
#
_entry.id   AF-A0A1Q2YEU8-F1
#
_cell.length_a   1.000
_cell.length_b   1.000
_cell.length_c   1.000
_cell.angle_alpha   90.00
_cell.angle_beta   90.00
_cell.angle_gamma   90.00
#
_symmetry.space_group_name_H-M   'P 1'
#
loop_
_entity.id
_entity.type
_entity.pdbx_description
1 polymer ?
#
loop_
_entity_poly.entity_id
_entity_poly.type
_entity_poly.pdbx_seq_one_letter_code
_entity_poly.pdbx_strand_id
1 'polypeptide(L)'
;MSRRIQFEQWTFKAKPRHPILRKLIAKIVETTFNAAKNNKLQAYYKDFKGVDKCSSVDIMEWTGPVVWTDTIYGHLNSLENPTIVDIDSTRSITGELYGPALDNEQLISWKFFTGLVAPVMVDDVVIYPKASFREDTENNCGKYCYIFHEFGGSWKNNGKGEIKPKAKDGLLEDEDVAPEQKKKLVKRGLFADDSDCDYPYRPVR
;
A
#
# COMPACT_ATOMS: atom_id res chain seq x y z
N MET A 1 0.03 -8.26 6.75
CA MET A 1 -1.11 -7.37 7.16
C MET A 1 -0.97 -5.97 6.55
N SER A 2 -2.04 -5.29 6.09
CA SER A 2 -1.91 -3.94 5.48
C SER A 2 -1.64 -2.84 6.52
N ARG A 3 -0.99 -1.75 6.10
CA ARG A 3 -0.73 -0.58 6.97
C ARG A 3 -1.81 0.49 6.79
N ARG A 4 -2.05 1.29 7.83
CA ARG A 4 -3.06 2.37 7.80
C ARG A 4 -2.81 3.37 6.68
N ILE A 5 -1.54 3.71 6.46
CA ILE A 5 -1.04 4.43 5.29
C ILE A 5 0.00 3.54 4.62
N GLN A 6 -0.04 3.48 3.30
CA GLN A 6 0.98 2.84 2.47
C GLN A 6 1.50 3.85 1.47
N PHE A 7 2.81 3.84 1.26
CA PHE A 7 3.43 4.60 0.19
C PHE A 7 3.33 3.83 -1.11
N GLU A 8 3.16 4.57 -2.20
CA GLU A 8 3.21 4.00 -3.53
C GLU A 8 4.61 3.45 -3.81
N GLN A 9 4.68 2.22 -4.34
CA GLN A 9 5.95 1.54 -4.63
C GLN A 9 6.26 1.42 -6.13
N TRP A 10 5.33 1.83 -7.01
CA TRP A 10 5.46 1.64 -8.46
C TRP A 10 5.91 2.92 -9.18
N THR A 11 5.70 4.11 -8.59
CA THR A 11 6.35 5.35 -9.05
C THR A 11 7.09 6.04 -7.93
N PHE A 12 8.42 6.13 -8.08
CA PHE A 12 9.27 6.95 -7.24
C PHE A 12 10.55 7.32 -7.99
N LYS A 13 11.23 8.35 -7.52
CA LYS A 13 12.55 8.75 -8.00
C LYS A 13 13.52 8.76 -6.83
N ALA A 14 14.69 8.17 -7.01
CA ALA A 14 15.72 8.12 -5.97
C ALA A 14 17.10 8.39 -6.58
N LYS A 15 17.98 8.99 -5.77
CA LYS A 15 19.41 9.00 -6.09
C LYS A 15 19.97 7.57 -5.98
N PRO A 16 20.99 7.22 -6.77
CA PRO A 16 21.70 5.96 -6.60
C PRO A 16 22.15 5.80 -5.14
N ARG A 17 22.02 4.59 -4.60
CA ARG A 17 22.50 4.19 -3.26
C ARG A 17 21.79 4.85 -2.07
N HIS A 18 20.59 5.39 -2.26
CA HIS A 18 19.78 5.91 -1.16
C HIS A 18 19.59 4.85 -0.05
N PRO A 19 19.73 5.18 1.25
CA PRO A 19 19.66 4.21 2.36
C PRO A 19 18.36 3.40 2.38
N ILE A 20 17.22 4.00 2.07
CA ILE A 20 15.91 3.32 1.95
C ILE A 20 16.00 2.12 1.00
N LEU A 21 16.54 2.29 -0.20
CA LEU A 21 16.62 1.21 -1.18
C LEU A 21 17.57 0.10 -0.73
N ARG A 22 18.69 0.46 -0.09
CA ARG A 22 19.61 -0.52 0.50
C ARG A 22 18.93 -1.35 1.60
N LYS A 23 18.25 -0.69 2.54
CA LYS A 23 17.51 -1.34 3.62
C LYS A 23 16.39 -2.23 3.07
N LEU A 24 15.67 -1.76 2.04
CA LEU A 24 14.61 -2.52 1.38
C LEU A 24 15.14 -3.81 0.76
N ILE A 25 16.20 -3.71 -0.05
CA ILE A 25 16.82 -4.88 -0.71
C ILE A 25 17.30 -5.87 0.35
N ALA A 26 17.96 -5.40 1.41
CA ALA A 26 18.42 -6.27 2.49
C ALA A 26 17.26 -7.03 3.15
N LYS A 27 16.13 -6.35 3.43
CA LYS A 27 14.91 -6.97 3.98
C LYS A 27 14.30 -7.99 3.03
N ILE A 28 14.19 -7.68 1.73
CA ILE A 28 13.68 -8.62 0.73
C ILE A 28 14.55 -9.87 0.72
N VAL A 29 15.88 -9.70 0.68
CA VAL A 29 16.85 -10.81 0.64
C VAL A 29 16.77 -11.66 1.91
N GLU A 30 16.74 -11.03 3.09
CA GLU A 30 16.59 -11.71 4.37
C GLU A 30 15.28 -12.51 4.43
N THR A 31 14.14 -11.88 4.12
CA THR A 31 12.84 -12.55 4.06
C THR A 31 12.84 -13.71 3.08
N THR A 32 13.52 -13.57 1.93
CA THR A 32 13.65 -14.63 0.93
C THR A 32 14.42 -15.82 1.49
N PHE A 33 15.58 -15.59 2.11
CA PHE A 33 16.39 -16.68 2.69
C PHE A 33 15.68 -17.36 3.87
N ASN A 34 14.99 -16.59 4.71
CA ASN A 34 14.20 -17.13 5.81
C ASN A 34 13.01 -17.95 5.29
N ALA A 35 12.31 -17.47 4.27
CA ALA A 35 11.23 -18.23 3.63
C ALA A 35 11.75 -19.52 2.98
N ALA A 36 12.92 -19.48 2.34
CA ALA A 36 13.55 -20.67 1.75
C ALA A 36 13.88 -21.71 2.83
N LYS A 37 14.56 -21.28 3.90
CA LYS A 37 14.94 -22.12 5.04
C LYS A 37 13.73 -22.79 5.69
N ASN A 38 12.60 -22.09 5.74
CA ASN A 38 11.36 -22.55 6.37
C ASN A 38 10.38 -23.21 5.38
N ASN A 39 10.81 -23.53 4.15
CA ASN A 39 9.96 -24.11 3.09
C ASN A 39 8.69 -23.30 2.75
N LYS A 40 8.72 -21.97 2.98
CA LYS A 40 7.61 -21.04 2.70
C LYS A 40 7.69 -20.36 1.32
N LEU A 41 8.74 -20.62 0.51
CA LEU A 41 8.82 -20.20 -0.89
C LEU A 41 7.96 -21.08 -1.81
N GLN A 42 6.65 -21.07 -1.57
CA GLN A 42 5.67 -21.81 -2.35
C GLN A 42 5.15 -20.96 -3.51
N ALA A 43 5.09 -21.53 -4.72
CA ALA A 43 4.64 -20.80 -5.90
C ALA A 43 3.13 -20.53 -5.85
N TYR A 44 2.75 -19.26 -5.97
CA TYR A 44 1.37 -18.76 -5.80
C TYR A 44 0.42 -19.06 -7.00
N TYR A 45 0.91 -19.66 -8.08
CA TYR A 45 0.40 -19.31 -9.42
C TYR A 45 -0.34 -20.38 -10.20
N LYS A 46 -0.56 -21.60 -9.69
CA LYS A 46 -1.23 -22.60 -10.55
C LYS A 46 -2.71 -22.27 -10.77
N ASP A 47 -3.46 -21.94 -9.71
CA ASP A 47 -4.91 -21.70 -9.83
C ASP A 47 -5.49 -20.70 -8.80
N PHE A 48 -4.65 -19.93 -8.09
CA PHE A 48 -5.07 -19.06 -6.96
C PHE A 48 -5.93 -19.75 -5.88
N LYS A 49 -5.87 -21.09 -5.83
CA LYS A 49 -6.58 -21.94 -4.88
C LYS A 49 -5.56 -22.71 -4.05
N GLY A 50 -5.82 -22.83 -2.75
CA GLY A 50 -5.11 -23.77 -1.87
C GLY A 50 -3.76 -23.32 -1.33
N VAL A 51 -3.40 -22.04 -1.44
CA VAL A 51 -2.23 -21.52 -0.71
C VAL A 51 -2.72 -20.97 0.62
N ASP A 52 -2.42 -21.71 1.68
CA ASP A 52 -2.59 -21.22 3.05
C ASP A 52 -1.61 -20.06 3.28
N LYS A 53 -2.14 -18.95 3.80
CA LYS A 53 -1.37 -17.74 4.13
C LYS A 53 -0.33 -18.01 5.22
N CYS A 54 -0.57 -18.98 6.11
CA CYS A 54 0.45 -19.39 7.08
C CYS A 54 1.58 -20.24 6.44
N SER A 55 1.27 -20.94 5.34
CA SER A 55 2.17 -21.89 4.65
C SER A 55 3.08 -21.25 3.60
N SER A 56 2.82 -20.01 3.21
CA SER A 56 3.61 -19.26 2.22
C SER A 56 4.08 -17.92 2.76
N VAL A 57 5.10 -17.34 2.15
CA VAL A 57 5.53 -15.98 2.48
C VAL A 57 4.47 -14.96 2.06
N ASP A 58 4.10 -14.03 2.96
CA ASP A 58 3.16 -12.95 2.63
C ASP A 58 3.83 -11.98 1.65
N ILE A 59 3.32 -11.93 0.42
CA ILE A 59 3.86 -11.08 -0.64
C ILE A 59 3.85 -9.60 -0.27
N MET A 60 2.90 -9.16 0.56
CA MET A 60 2.79 -7.76 0.98
C MET A 60 3.98 -7.36 1.84
N GLU A 61 4.43 -8.26 2.72
CA GLU A 61 5.54 -8.09 3.66
C GLU A 61 6.89 -8.56 3.09
N TRP A 62 6.87 -9.22 1.93
CA TRP A 62 8.08 -9.68 1.24
C TRP A 62 8.56 -8.71 0.16
N THR A 63 7.74 -8.43 -0.86
CA THR A 63 8.10 -7.55 -2.00
C THR A 63 7.03 -6.50 -2.31
N GLY A 64 5.97 -6.48 -1.50
CA GLY A 64 4.81 -5.63 -1.67
C GLY A 64 4.88 -4.35 -0.83
N PRO A 65 3.75 -3.62 -0.76
CA PRO A 65 3.74 -2.25 -0.28
C PRO A 65 3.97 -2.14 1.23
N VAL A 66 3.88 -3.24 1.99
CA VAL A 66 4.09 -3.21 3.43
C VAL A 66 5.58 -3.09 3.74
N VAL A 67 6.43 -3.94 3.17
CA VAL A 67 7.88 -3.86 3.40
C VAL A 67 8.47 -2.54 2.89
N TRP A 68 7.93 -2.03 1.77
CA TRP A 68 8.28 -0.72 1.23
C TRP A 68 7.96 0.39 2.23
N THR A 69 6.71 0.43 2.68
CA THR A 69 6.21 1.45 3.60
C THR A 69 6.97 1.46 4.92
N ASP A 70 7.16 0.27 5.51
CA ASP A 70 7.85 0.13 6.78
C ASP A 70 9.34 0.49 6.66
N THR A 71 9.98 0.25 5.50
CA THR A 71 11.36 0.65 5.27
C THR A 71 11.49 2.17 5.20
N ILE A 72 10.51 2.86 4.60
CA ILE A 72 10.46 4.33 4.59
C ILE A 72 10.29 4.83 6.03
N TYR A 73 9.28 4.36 6.77
CA TYR A 73 9.11 4.77 8.17
C TYR A 73 10.35 4.50 9.02
N GLY A 74 10.98 3.35 8.89
CA GLY A 74 12.21 3.02 9.61
C GLY A 74 13.44 3.82 9.16
N HIS A 75 13.43 4.43 7.97
CA HIS A 75 14.43 5.42 7.59
C HIS A 75 14.14 6.77 8.23
N LEU A 76 12.92 7.27 8.07
CA LEU A 76 12.50 8.58 8.58
C LEU A 76 12.65 8.69 10.11
N ASN A 77 12.28 7.64 10.85
CA ASN A 77 12.42 7.59 12.32
C ASN A 77 13.85 7.25 12.79
N SER A 78 14.76 6.85 11.89
CA SER A 78 16.18 6.69 12.24
C SER A 78 16.97 8.00 12.18
N LEU A 79 16.33 9.09 11.74
CA LEU A 79 16.92 10.42 11.71
C LEU A 79 16.76 11.07 13.09
N GLU A 80 17.87 11.51 13.70
CA GLU A 80 17.84 12.06 15.06
C GLU A 80 17.11 13.42 15.12
N ASN A 81 17.39 14.33 14.19
CA ASN A 81 16.81 15.67 14.13
C ASN A 81 16.46 16.03 12.67
N PRO A 82 15.46 15.38 12.06
CA PRO A 82 15.15 15.59 10.66
C PRO A 82 14.62 17.02 10.42
N THR A 83 15.09 17.65 9.35
CA THR A 83 14.49 18.90 8.88
C THR A 83 13.16 18.59 8.21
N ILE A 84 12.06 19.13 8.72
CA ILE A 84 10.72 18.94 8.15
C ILE A 84 10.27 20.24 7.50
N VAL A 85 9.98 20.17 6.20
CA VAL A 85 9.35 21.26 5.46
C VAL A 85 7.99 20.77 4.99
N ASP A 86 6.96 21.22 5.69
CA ASP A 86 5.56 20.93 5.37
C ASP A 86 4.95 22.14 4.64
N ILE A 87 4.62 21.97 3.35
CA ILE A 87 4.09 23.06 2.52
C ILE A 87 2.69 23.48 2.97
N ASP A 88 1.92 22.57 3.57
CA ASP A 88 0.62 22.87 4.15
C ASP A 88 0.58 22.27 5.57
N SER A 89 1.17 22.98 6.52
CA SER A 89 1.27 22.57 7.93
C SER A 89 -0.05 22.74 8.70
N THR A 90 -1.00 23.52 8.17
CA THR A 90 -2.28 23.83 8.82
C THR A 90 -3.41 22.87 8.44
N ARG A 91 -3.08 21.64 8.00
CA ARG A 91 -4.06 20.68 7.49
C ARG A 91 -5.24 20.50 8.44
N SER A 92 -6.44 20.81 7.96
CA SER A 92 -7.68 20.54 8.69
C SER A 92 -8.09 19.09 8.48
N ILE A 93 -7.83 18.25 9.48
CA ILE A 93 -8.35 16.88 9.52
C ILE A 93 -9.73 16.92 10.16
N THR A 94 -10.77 16.59 9.41
CA THR A 94 -12.14 16.52 9.93
C THR A 94 -12.36 15.20 10.66
N GLY A 95 -12.71 15.27 11.94
CA GLY A 95 -13.03 14.10 12.77
C GLY A 95 -11.83 13.45 13.45
N GLU A 96 -12.11 12.43 14.25
CA GLU A 96 -11.09 11.71 15.01
C GLU A 96 -10.36 10.68 14.13
N LEU A 97 -9.03 10.62 14.28
CA LEU A 97 -8.20 9.65 13.58
C LEU A 97 -8.15 8.32 14.33
N TYR A 98 -8.87 7.32 13.82
CA TYR A 98 -8.80 5.94 14.31
C TYR A 98 -7.72 5.12 13.60
N GLY A 99 -6.94 4.35 14.38
CA GLY A 99 -5.87 3.49 13.87
C GLY A 99 -5.08 2.80 14.99
N PRO A 100 -4.03 2.03 14.65
CA PRO A 100 -3.22 1.33 15.62
C PRO A 100 -2.55 2.32 16.59
N ALA A 101 -2.31 1.85 17.83
CA ALA A 101 -1.57 2.60 18.83
C ALA A 101 -0.20 3.01 18.27
N LEU A 102 0.22 4.22 18.61
CA LEU A 102 1.52 4.75 18.22
C LEU A 102 2.55 4.35 19.27
N ASP A 103 3.76 4.07 18.81
CA ASP A 103 4.91 4.02 19.70
C ASP A 103 5.29 5.45 20.10
N ASN A 104 5.65 5.65 21.38
CA ASN A 104 6.07 6.95 21.89
C ASN A 104 7.42 7.38 21.29
N GLU A 105 8.19 6.43 20.78
CA GLU A 105 9.50 6.66 20.17
C GLU A 105 9.40 7.12 18.70
N GLN A 106 8.25 6.91 18.05
CA GLN A 106 8.05 7.25 16.62
C GLN A 106 7.66 8.71 16.43
N LEU A 107 8.64 9.53 16.02
CA LEU A 107 8.41 10.92 15.63
C LEU A 107 7.48 11.04 14.41
N ILE A 108 7.66 10.16 13.42
CA ILE A 108 6.95 10.19 12.15
C ILE A 108 6.11 8.92 12.03
N SER A 109 4.79 9.08 12.14
CA SER A 109 3.81 7.98 12.11
C SER A 109 2.79 8.12 10.98
N TRP A 110 1.88 7.16 10.85
CA TRP A 110 0.77 7.26 9.90
C TRP A 110 -0.10 8.50 10.12
N LYS A 111 -0.18 9.04 11.35
CA LYS A 111 -0.95 10.26 11.62
C LYS A 111 -0.32 11.47 10.93
N PHE A 112 1.01 11.54 10.89
CA PHE A 112 1.75 12.64 10.28
C PHE A 112 1.41 12.86 8.79
N PHE A 113 1.26 11.75 8.04
CA PHE A 113 0.92 11.78 6.61
C PHE A 113 -0.58 11.74 6.33
N THR A 114 -1.43 11.66 7.37
CA THR A 114 -2.87 11.64 7.17
C THR A 114 -3.37 13.00 6.69
N GLY A 115 -4.23 12.99 5.68
CA GLY A 115 -4.81 14.23 5.12
C GLY A 115 -3.85 15.04 4.25
N LEU A 116 -2.74 14.44 3.79
CA LEU A 116 -1.76 15.13 2.96
C LEU A 116 -2.37 15.62 1.64
N VAL A 117 -2.39 16.94 1.43
CA VAL A 117 -2.85 17.62 0.19
C VAL A 117 -1.73 18.37 -0.53
N ALA A 118 -0.60 18.60 0.13
CA ALA A 118 0.60 19.23 -0.43
C ALA A 118 1.85 18.38 -0.11
N PRO A 119 2.94 18.51 -0.87
CA PRO A 119 4.17 17.77 -0.59
C PRO A 119 4.76 18.10 0.78
N VAL A 120 5.35 17.09 1.42
CA VAL A 120 6.14 17.23 2.64
C VAL A 120 7.54 16.70 2.39
N MET A 121 8.54 17.48 2.79
CA MET A 121 9.92 17.05 2.82
C MET A 121 10.32 16.70 4.25
N VAL A 122 10.95 15.54 4.41
CA VAL A 122 11.64 15.12 5.63
C VAL A 122 13.07 14.82 5.23
N ASP A 123 13.96 15.77 5.51
CA ASP A 123 15.38 15.74 5.16
C ASP A 123 15.62 15.34 3.68
N ASP A 124 16.11 14.13 3.43
CA ASP A 124 16.43 13.62 2.09
C ASP A 124 15.24 13.03 1.31
N VAL A 125 14.05 12.97 1.91
CA VAL A 125 12.85 12.35 1.34
C VAL A 125 11.75 13.38 1.11
N VAL A 126 11.17 13.40 -0.10
CA VAL A 126 9.96 14.18 -0.40
C VAL A 126 8.80 13.22 -0.65
N ILE A 127 7.70 13.43 0.07
CA ILE A 127 6.47 12.65 -0.03
C ILE A 127 5.39 13.53 -0.64
N TYR A 128 4.80 13.02 -1.71
CA TYR A 128 3.73 13.69 -2.44
C TYR A 128 2.35 13.19 -1.98
N PRO A 129 1.32 14.05 -2.05
CA PRO A 129 -0.05 13.66 -1.72
C PRO A 129 -0.57 12.61 -2.71
N LYS A 130 -1.57 11.84 -2.29
CA LYS A 130 -2.24 10.84 -3.17
C LYS A 130 -2.71 11.44 -4.49
N ALA A 131 -3.10 12.71 -4.49
CA ALA A 131 -3.54 13.42 -5.70
C ALA A 131 -2.45 13.49 -6.79
N SER A 132 -1.16 13.44 -6.41
CA SER A 132 -0.04 13.49 -7.35
C SER A 132 0.11 12.29 -8.26
N PHE A 133 -0.53 11.17 -7.92
CA PHE A 133 -0.41 9.87 -8.59
C PHE A 133 -1.77 9.38 -9.14
N ARG A 134 -2.75 10.27 -9.31
CA ARG A 134 -4.07 9.89 -9.82
C ARG A 134 -4.07 9.78 -11.35
N GLU A 135 -4.79 8.80 -11.85
CA GLU A 135 -5.22 8.71 -13.26
C GLU A 135 -6.30 9.78 -13.48
N ASP A 136 -5.94 10.89 -14.11
CA ASP A 136 -6.91 11.91 -14.50
C ASP A 136 -6.52 12.55 -15.84
N THR A 137 -7.24 12.18 -16.90
CA THR A 137 -7.05 12.74 -18.24
C THR A 137 -7.50 14.20 -18.35
N GLU A 138 -8.33 14.67 -17.41
CA GLU A 138 -8.84 16.04 -17.36
C GLU A 138 -7.96 16.97 -16.51
N ASN A 139 -6.92 16.43 -15.85
CA ASN A 139 -5.99 17.17 -15.00
C ASN A 139 -6.69 17.90 -13.81
N ASN A 140 -7.77 17.35 -13.28
CA ASN A 140 -8.51 17.89 -12.13
C ASN A 140 -7.87 17.54 -10.77
N CYS A 141 -6.64 17.01 -10.77
CA CYS A 141 -5.83 16.63 -9.60
C CYS A 141 -5.21 17.82 -8.84
N GLY A 142 -5.40 19.05 -9.33
CA GLY A 142 -4.98 20.28 -8.66
C GLY A 142 -3.48 20.58 -8.79
N LYS A 143 -2.95 21.41 -7.89
CA LYS A 143 -1.61 22.02 -7.99
C LYS A 143 -0.44 21.01 -8.04
N TYR A 144 -0.62 19.81 -7.48
CA TYR A 144 0.45 18.84 -7.32
C TYR A 144 0.28 17.61 -8.20
N CYS A 145 -0.32 17.75 -9.38
CA CYS A 145 -0.46 16.63 -10.32
C CYS A 145 0.83 16.42 -11.11
N TYR A 146 1.52 15.29 -10.90
CA TYR A 146 2.84 15.06 -11.49
C TYR A 146 2.92 13.78 -12.33
N ILE A 147 2.09 12.78 -12.03
CA ILE A 147 2.16 11.46 -12.65
C ILE A 147 0.81 11.12 -13.25
N PHE A 148 0.83 10.70 -14.51
CA PHE A 148 -0.32 10.17 -15.24
C PHE A 148 -0.09 8.69 -15.51
N HIS A 149 -1.13 7.88 -15.29
CA HIS A 149 -1.10 6.45 -15.56
C HIS A 149 -1.81 6.18 -16.89
N GLU A 150 -1.09 5.68 -17.90
CA GLU A 150 -1.67 5.35 -19.21
C GLU A 150 -2.24 3.92 -19.29
N PHE A 151 -2.06 3.12 -18.24
CA PHE A 151 -2.43 1.70 -18.24
C PHE A 151 -3.21 1.30 -16.99
N GLY A 152 -4.32 0.56 -17.19
CA GLY A 152 -5.10 -0.05 -16.12
C GLY A 152 -5.18 -1.57 -16.31
N GLY A 153 -4.83 -2.34 -15.27
CA GLY A 153 -4.91 -3.79 -15.32
C GLY A 153 -4.75 -4.43 -13.94
N SER A 154 -5.28 -5.65 -13.77
CA SER A 154 -5.17 -6.42 -12.54
C SER A 154 -4.39 -7.68 -12.82
N TRP A 155 -3.30 -7.89 -12.10
CA TRP A 155 -2.49 -9.11 -12.21
C TRP A 155 -3.25 -10.36 -11.74
N LYS A 156 -4.32 -10.19 -10.96
CA LYS A 156 -5.16 -11.27 -10.43
C LYS A 156 -6.00 -11.99 -11.49
N ASN A 157 -6.09 -11.44 -12.70
CA ASN A 157 -6.82 -12.02 -13.84
C ASN A 157 -5.87 -12.45 -14.97
N ASN A 158 -4.67 -12.95 -14.65
CA ASN A 158 -3.65 -13.33 -15.63
C ASN A 158 -3.31 -12.21 -16.63
N GLY A 159 -3.23 -10.97 -16.13
CA GLY A 159 -2.93 -9.80 -16.96
C GLY A 159 -4.05 -9.36 -17.90
N LYS A 160 -5.19 -10.08 -17.94
CA LYS A 160 -6.41 -9.60 -18.58
C LYS A 160 -7.01 -8.56 -17.63
N GLY A 161 -6.78 -7.28 -17.91
CA GLY A 161 -7.24 -6.18 -17.06
C GLY A 161 -8.70 -6.33 -16.62
N GLU A 162 -9.03 -5.81 -15.44
CA GLU A 162 -10.43 -5.74 -15.01
C GLU A 162 -11.19 -4.84 -16.00
N ILE A 163 -12.27 -5.37 -16.59
CA ILE A 163 -13.20 -4.54 -17.37
C ILE A 163 -13.89 -3.63 -16.34
N LYS A 164 -13.42 -2.39 -16.21
CA LYS A 164 -14.14 -1.37 -15.42
C LYS A 164 -15.56 -1.30 -16.02
N PRO A 165 -16.64 -1.48 -15.22
CA PRO A 165 -17.98 -1.29 -15.73
C PRO A 165 -18.04 0.12 -16.33
N LYS A 166 -18.43 0.21 -17.61
CA LYS A 166 -18.60 1.51 -18.27
C LYS A 166 -19.64 2.28 -17.47
N ALA A 167 -19.24 3.39 -16.86
CA ALA A 167 -20.19 4.40 -16.43
C ALA A 167 -20.86 4.91 -17.72
N LYS A 168 -22.04 4.39 -18.02
CA LYS A 168 -22.94 5.10 -18.93
C LYS A 168 -23.60 6.19 -18.09
N ASP A 169 -23.58 7.39 -18.65
CA ASP A 169 -24.22 8.58 -18.12
C ASP A 169 -25.60 8.26 -17.57
N GLY A 170 -25.86 8.65 -16.32
CA GLY A 170 -27.19 8.85 -15.75
C GLY A 170 -28.20 7.70 -15.84
N LEU A 171 -28.62 7.23 -14.66
CA LEU A 171 -29.73 6.29 -14.40
C LEU A 171 -29.32 4.81 -14.48
N LEU A 172 -29.30 4.20 -13.28
CA LEU A 172 -29.33 2.75 -13.12
C LEU A 172 -30.77 2.30 -13.44
N GLU A 173 -30.99 1.82 -14.66
CA GLU A 173 -32.15 0.99 -14.97
C GLU A 173 -31.79 -0.46 -14.63
N ASP A 174 -32.41 -0.94 -13.55
CA ASP A 174 -32.48 -2.34 -13.19
C ASP A 174 -33.34 -3.06 -14.24
N GLU A 175 -32.73 -3.60 -15.31
CA GLU A 175 -33.42 -4.51 -16.21
C GLU A 175 -32.81 -5.92 -16.17
N ASP A 176 -33.66 -6.83 -15.66
CA ASP A 176 -33.78 -8.25 -15.96
C ASP A 176 -32.64 -9.21 -15.59
N VAL A 177 -32.55 -9.51 -14.29
CA VAL A 177 -32.01 -10.80 -13.81
C VAL A 177 -33.02 -11.47 -12.87
N ALA A 178 -33.44 -12.67 -13.24
CA ALA A 178 -34.48 -13.46 -12.59
C ALA A 178 -34.30 -13.64 -11.06
N PRO A 179 -35.38 -13.77 -10.27
CA PRO A 179 -35.33 -13.62 -8.81
C PRO A 179 -34.55 -14.71 -8.05
N GLU A 180 -34.24 -15.84 -8.70
CA GLU A 180 -33.62 -17.00 -8.03
C GLU A 180 -32.08 -16.94 -7.93
N GLN A 181 -31.42 -15.91 -8.49
CA GLN A 181 -29.97 -15.73 -8.35
C GLN A 181 -29.57 -14.71 -7.26
N LYS A 182 -30.52 -14.14 -6.51
CA LYS A 182 -30.28 -13.20 -5.39
C LYS A 182 -29.71 -13.84 -4.11
N LYS A 183 -29.07 -15.02 -4.19
CA LYS A 183 -28.36 -15.68 -3.08
C LYS A 183 -26.89 -15.99 -3.37
N LYS A 184 -26.17 -15.06 -4.01
CA LYS A 184 -24.72 -14.93 -3.81
C LYS A 184 -24.35 -13.45 -3.72
N LEU A 185 -24.78 -12.81 -2.63
CA LEU A 185 -23.99 -11.72 -2.05
C LEU A 185 -22.61 -12.33 -1.80
N VAL A 186 -21.66 -12.03 -2.67
CA VAL A 186 -20.24 -12.30 -2.44
C VAL A 186 -19.90 -11.54 -1.16
N LYS A 187 -19.91 -12.24 -0.03
CA LYS A 187 -19.41 -11.74 1.24
C LYS A 187 -17.96 -11.34 1.01
N ARG A 188 -17.72 -10.07 0.74
CA ARG A 188 -16.40 -9.46 0.84
C ARG A 188 -15.96 -9.61 2.29
N GLY A 189 -15.01 -10.52 2.53
CA GLY A 189 -14.16 -10.54 3.72
C GLY A 189 -14.77 -11.17 4.97
N LEU A 190 -14.88 -12.50 4.99
CA LEU A 190 -14.43 -13.22 6.18
C LEU A 190 -12.92 -13.37 6.00
N PHE A 191 -12.15 -12.43 6.54
CA PHE A 191 -10.73 -12.70 6.78
C PHE A 191 -10.71 -13.73 7.91
N ALA A 192 -10.06 -14.87 7.69
CA ALA A 192 -9.77 -15.78 8.79
C ALA A 192 -8.99 -15.02 9.86
N ASP A 193 -9.24 -15.35 11.13
CA ASP A 193 -8.44 -14.84 12.24
C ASP A 193 -6.99 -15.35 12.05
N ASP A 194 -6.10 -14.44 11.64
CA ASP A 194 -4.72 -14.73 11.28
C ASP A 194 -3.77 -14.64 12.50
N SER A 195 -4.31 -14.60 13.73
CA SER A 195 -3.54 -14.40 14.97
C SER A 195 -2.53 -15.52 15.26
N ASP A 196 -2.71 -16.71 14.71
CA ASP A 196 -1.85 -17.88 14.93
C ASP A 196 -0.74 -18.08 13.88
N CYS A 197 -0.69 -17.28 12.80
CA CYS A 197 0.41 -17.39 11.84
C CYS A 197 1.68 -16.68 12.39
N ASP A 198 2.78 -17.41 12.57
CA ASP A 198 4.09 -16.81 12.85
C ASP A 198 4.68 -16.19 11.56
N TYR A 199 4.67 -14.86 11.52
CA TYR A 199 5.26 -14.08 10.44
C TYR A 199 6.71 -13.72 10.80
N PRO A 200 7.70 -14.05 9.94
CA PRO A 200 9.10 -13.73 10.20
C PRO A 200 9.37 -12.21 10.15
N TYR A 201 8.41 -11.42 9.67
CA TYR A 201 8.55 -9.99 9.49
C TYR A 201 8.12 -9.22 10.74
N ARG A 202 9.07 -8.55 11.38
CA ARG A 202 8.81 -7.55 12.42
C ARG A 202 8.98 -6.14 11.83
N PRO A 203 8.00 -5.24 11.98
CA PRO A 203 8.19 -3.83 11.62
C PRO A 203 9.43 -3.27 12.32
N VAL A 204 10.12 -2.35 11.66
CA VAL A 204 11.25 -1.63 12.27
C VAL A 204 10.65 -0.75 13.37
N ARG A 205 11.15 -0.88 14.60
CA ARG A 205 10.99 0.15 15.62
C ARG A 205 11.95 1.28 15.28
#